data_AF-A0A7J4RVA8-F1
#
_entry.id   AF-A0A7J4RVA8-F1
#
_cell.length_a   1.000
_cell.length_b   1.000
_cell.length_c   1.000
_cell.angle_alpha   90.00
_cell.angle_beta   90.00
_cell.angle_gamma   90.00
#
_symmetry.space_group_name_H-M   'P 1'
#
loop_
_entity.id
_entity.type
_entity.pdbx_description
1 polymer ?
#
loop_
_entity_poly.entity_id
_entity_poly.type
_entity_poly.pdbx_seq_one_letter_code
_entity_poly.pdbx_strand_id
1 'polypeptide(L)'
;MDDHFLREIQQIQLIQKKLIQKLENTQDRNNSDFNYTIIEDLDQLSNFTARAAQTLSTKKIEPEFLTKLNDELRNPMVPIEAHANMLLSEKFGKLSDEQTNKLRTAVSNIKKLSEVINDVLNEKQSNVIETEIRPSQSQKIKELEQEKMLLGKLVEHEEKKNIRLSKKHVLTIAGFIATTGIIITAYSLFVVELVGQEYRVPNTGDMKDSYVIQNLKGDIIHTWLSWRLVDGTALYINIIGADKYPGKLDLIKDVVLSQDDIQVDDSLVYKGQQGLILNYHLGWAGALAKAAGNKTQLYIPQKLEVIQSPEGEGDITIMLTDDVNGDGYSGYTKSITDESQNQILKSQIIIYEVYKLNDEQFKSILRHELGHAFGLAHSTAPEDLMYPTILTQYPYISECDIETIQSLYDGNKKSEVTCQK
;
A
#
# COMPACT_ATOMS: atom_id res chain seq x y z
N MET A 1 57.64 -3.03 29.85
CA MET A 1 56.29 -3.07 29.25
C MET A 1 55.93 -4.53 29.06
N ASP A 2 54.82 -5.01 29.61
CA ASP A 2 54.31 -6.30 29.16
C ASP A 2 53.66 -6.04 27.80
N ASP A 3 54.30 -6.48 26.74
CA ASP A 3 53.92 -6.22 25.34
C ASP A 3 52.48 -6.67 25.05
N HIS A 4 51.95 -7.54 25.92
CA HIS A 4 50.57 -7.96 25.99
C HIS A 4 49.59 -6.83 26.36
N PHE A 5 49.89 -6.02 27.37
CA PHE A 5 48.97 -5.00 27.89
C PHE A 5 48.78 -3.83 26.92
N LEU A 6 49.84 -3.44 26.20
CA LEU A 6 49.75 -2.38 25.19
C LEU A 6 48.89 -2.82 23.98
N ARG A 7 48.98 -4.10 23.59
CA ARG A 7 48.13 -4.69 22.55
C ARG A 7 46.65 -4.69 22.96
N GLU A 8 46.35 -4.97 24.22
CA GLU A 8 44.96 -4.92 24.71
C GLU A 8 44.39 -3.50 24.67
N ILE A 9 45.18 -2.46 25.02
CA ILE A 9 44.76 -1.05 24.90
C ILE A 9 44.45 -0.69 23.42
N GLN A 10 45.29 -1.13 22.49
CA GLN A 10 45.07 -0.90 21.06
C GLN A 10 43.79 -1.60 20.56
N GLN A 11 43.50 -2.81 21.06
CA GLN A 11 42.25 -3.51 20.71
C GLN A 11 41.01 -2.74 21.19
N ILE A 12 41.05 -2.09 22.35
CA ILE A 12 39.94 -1.26 22.85
C ILE A 12 39.71 -0.04 21.98
N GLN A 13 40.78 0.64 21.58
CA GLN A 13 40.67 1.78 20.67
C GLN A 13 40.04 1.36 19.32
N LEU A 14 40.31 0.13 18.87
CA LEU A 14 39.67 -0.45 17.69
C LEU A 14 38.18 -0.73 17.93
N ILE A 15 37.82 -1.33 19.07
CA ILE A 15 36.43 -1.60 19.46
C ILE A 15 35.65 -0.30 19.57
N GLN A 16 36.22 0.74 20.18
CA GLN A 16 35.62 2.07 20.25
C GLN A 16 35.31 2.66 18.86
N LYS A 17 36.26 2.60 17.93
CA LYS A 17 36.05 3.09 16.56
C LYS A 17 34.93 2.35 15.84
N LYS A 18 34.86 1.02 16.01
CA LYS A 18 33.78 0.19 15.45
C LYS A 18 32.42 0.54 16.04
N LEU A 19 32.36 0.76 17.36
CA LEU A 19 31.13 1.17 18.05
C LEU A 19 30.62 2.53 17.53
N ILE A 20 31.51 3.52 17.41
CA ILE A 20 31.17 4.85 16.89
C ILE A 20 30.61 4.75 15.46
N GLN A 21 31.32 4.03 14.57
CA GLN A 21 30.90 3.86 13.18
C GLN A 21 29.53 3.19 13.04
N LYS A 22 29.25 2.16 13.85
CA LYS A 22 27.96 1.46 13.84
C LYS A 22 26.83 2.35 14.37
N LEU A 23 27.08 3.17 15.39
CA LEU A 23 26.08 4.07 15.97
C LEU A 23 25.71 5.24 15.04
N GLU A 24 26.65 5.68 14.20
CA GLU A 24 26.44 6.75 13.20
C GLU A 24 25.63 6.31 11.98
N ASN A 25 25.63 5.02 11.64
CA ASN A 25 24.93 4.52 10.46
C ASN A 25 23.44 4.25 10.74
N THR A 26 22.55 4.99 10.08
CA THR A 26 21.10 5.03 10.40
C THR A 26 20.26 3.97 9.70
N GLN A 27 20.78 3.30 8.67
CA GLN A 27 20.04 2.32 7.87
C GLN A 27 19.85 0.95 8.57
N ASP A 28 20.67 0.61 9.56
CA ASP A 28 20.64 -0.73 10.22
C ASP A 28 19.85 -0.77 11.55
N ARG A 29 19.25 0.35 11.97
CA ARG A 29 18.68 0.52 13.34
C ARG A 29 17.47 -0.35 13.67
N ASN A 30 16.85 -1.00 12.67
CA ASN A 30 15.70 -1.90 12.87
C ASN A 30 16.08 -3.39 12.81
N ASN A 31 17.37 -3.72 12.71
CA ASN A 31 17.82 -5.11 12.67
C ASN A 31 18.14 -5.62 14.09
N SER A 32 17.55 -6.76 14.50
CA SER A 32 17.86 -7.42 15.78
C SER A 32 19.35 -7.80 15.90
N ASP A 33 20.03 -8.00 14.77
CA ASP A 33 21.45 -8.34 14.67
C ASP A 33 22.37 -7.14 15.02
N PHE A 34 21.86 -5.91 14.86
CA PHE A 34 22.56 -4.67 15.20
C PHE A 34 22.77 -4.54 16.73
N ASN A 35 21.72 -4.81 17.50
CA ASN A 35 21.78 -4.75 18.96
C ASN A 35 22.65 -5.87 19.55
N TYR A 36 22.64 -7.06 18.94
CA TYR A 36 23.45 -8.20 19.40
C TYR A 36 24.95 -7.91 19.31
N THR A 37 25.41 -7.44 18.15
CA THR A 37 26.85 -7.19 17.90
C THR A 37 27.41 -5.99 18.71
N ILE A 38 26.61 -4.95 18.96
CA ILE A 38 27.03 -3.84 19.84
C ILE A 38 27.22 -4.32 21.28
N ILE A 39 26.37 -5.24 21.74
CA ILE A 39 26.41 -5.75 23.11
C ILE A 39 27.60 -6.70 23.29
N GLU A 40 27.96 -7.47 22.27
CA GLU A 40 29.17 -8.30 22.28
C GLU A 40 30.45 -7.45 22.35
N ASP A 41 30.52 -6.37 21.56
CA ASP A 41 31.62 -5.41 21.59
C ASP A 41 31.77 -4.76 23.00
N LEU A 42 30.65 -4.47 23.67
CA LEU A 42 30.62 -3.90 25.02
C LEU A 42 30.96 -4.90 26.13
N ASP A 43 30.64 -6.19 25.95
CA ASP A 43 31.00 -7.25 26.89
C ASP A 43 32.51 -7.53 26.87
N GLN A 44 33.13 -7.53 25.69
CA GLN A 44 34.59 -7.64 25.56
C GLN A 44 35.31 -6.49 26.28
N LEU A 45 34.79 -5.28 26.16
CA LEU A 45 35.30 -4.11 26.87
C LEU A 45 35.12 -4.25 28.39
N SER A 46 33.95 -4.69 28.84
CA SER A 46 33.67 -4.95 30.27
C SER A 46 34.70 -5.91 30.87
N ASN A 47 35.00 -7.00 30.17
CA ASN A 47 35.99 -7.99 30.60
C ASN A 47 37.42 -7.44 30.63
N PHE A 48 37.80 -6.60 29.65
CA PHE A 48 39.07 -5.90 29.71
C PHE A 48 39.14 -4.96 30.92
N THR A 49 38.13 -4.11 31.11
CA THR A 49 38.15 -3.08 32.16
C THR A 49 38.28 -3.71 33.56
N ALA A 50 37.63 -4.85 33.79
CA ALA A 50 37.78 -5.63 35.01
C ALA A 50 39.21 -6.15 35.22
N ARG A 51 39.84 -6.71 34.17
CA ARG A 51 41.23 -7.20 34.23
C ARG A 51 42.24 -6.07 34.40
N ALA A 52 42.01 -4.94 33.73
CA ALA A 52 42.84 -3.75 33.86
C ALA A 52 42.77 -3.20 35.29
N ALA A 53 41.57 -3.07 35.86
CA ALA A 53 41.39 -2.63 37.24
C ALA A 53 42.13 -3.55 38.22
N GLN A 54 41.98 -4.87 38.07
CA GLN A 54 42.68 -5.86 38.89
C GLN A 54 44.21 -5.76 38.75
N THR A 55 44.72 -5.55 37.54
CA THR A 55 46.17 -5.43 37.29
C THR A 55 46.73 -4.15 37.91
N LEU A 56 45.99 -3.05 37.80
CA LEU A 56 46.34 -1.76 38.39
C LEU A 56 46.34 -1.82 39.92
N SER A 57 45.41 -2.55 40.52
CA SER A 57 45.33 -2.71 41.99
C SER A 57 46.41 -3.62 42.58
N THR A 58 47.09 -4.45 41.77
CA THR A 58 47.99 -5.50 42.27
C THR A 58 49.47 -5.31 41.95
N LYS A 59 49.83 -4.47 40.96
CA LYS A 59 51.23 -4.24 40.55
C LYS A 59 51.76 -2.86 40.93
N LYS A 60 53.04 -2.77 41.30
CA LYS A 60 53.77 -1.49 41.37
C LYS A 60 54.06 -1.00 39.95
N ILE A 61 53.34 0.02 39.51
CA ILE A 61 53.45 0.60 38.16
C ILE A 61 54.23 1.91 38.20
N GLU A 62 55.07 2.20 37.20
CA GLU A 62 55.84 3.45 37.16
C GLU A 62 54.95 4.70 37.06
N PRO A 63 55.28 5.82 37.73
CA PRO A 63 54.45 7.03 37.74
C PRO A 63 54.22 7.64 36.35
N GLU A 64 55.24 7.68 35.50
CA GLU A 64 55.15 8.21 34.14
C GLU A 64 54.22 7.36 33.26
N PHE A 65 54.22 6.04 33.49
CA PHE A 65 53.31 5.11 32.83
C PHE A 65 51.86 5.28 33.29
N LEU A 66 51.63 5.56 34.59
CA LEU A 66 50.28 5.79 35.11
C LEU A 66 49.62 7.04 34.53
N THR A 67 50.38 8.13 34.39
CA THR A 67 49.86 9.37 33.78
C THR A 67 49.50 9.15 32.31
N LYS A 68 50.39 8.49 31.54
CA LYS A 68 50.12 8.18 30.14
C LYS A 68 48.94 7.22 29.96
N LEU A 69 48.85 6.21 30.83
CA LEU A 69 47.74 5.26 30.83
C LEU A 69 46.40 5.94 31.16
N ASN A 70 46.39 6.86 32.11
CA ASN A 70 45.20 7.65 32.44
C ASN A 70 44.70 8.43 31.23
N ASP A 71 45.59 9.13 30.52
CA ASP A 71 45.21 9.92 29.34
C ASP A 71 44.76 9.03 28.18
N GLU A 72 45.41 7.88 27.98
CA GLU A 72 45.08 6.93 26.90
C GLU A 72 43.81 6.10 27.17
N LEU A 73 43.44 5.87 28.44
CA LEU A 73 42.21 5.16 28.82
C LEU A 73 41.01 6.09 29.02
N ARG A 74 41.21 7.33 29.49
CA ARG A 74 40.11 8.28 29.69
C ARG A 74 39.43 8.65 28.37
N ASN A 75 40.23 8.85 27.32
CA ASN A 75 39.73 9.20 25.99
C ASN A 75 38.76 8.16 25.39
N PRO A 76 39.01 6.84 25.45
CA PRO A 76 38.04 5.84 25.02
C PRO A 76 36.90 5.62 26.03
N MET A 77 37.14 5.71 27.34
CA MET A 77 36.14 5.37 28.36
C MET A 77 34.96 6.35 28.39
N VAL A 78 35.20 7.66 28.27
CA VAL A 78 34.17 8.70 28.32
C VAL A 78 33.08 8.53 27.23
N PRO A 79 33.43 8.41 25.93
CA PRO A 79 32.41 8.22 24.90
C PRO A 79 31.72 6.86 25.00
N ILE A 80 32.41 5.80 25.45
CA ILE A 80 31.79 4.48 25.59
C ILE A 80 30.77 4.48 26.74
N GLU A 81 31.10 5.10 27.87
CA GLU A 81 30.14 5.29 28.97
C GLU A 81 28.91 6.10 28.51
N ALA A 82 29.14 7.18 27.76
CA ALA A 82 28.05 8.00 27.22
C ALA A 82 27.12 7.18 26.30
N HIS A 83 27.67 6.40 25.37
CA HIS A 83 26.88 5.57 24.47
C HIS A 83 26.13 4.44 25.20
N ALA A 84 26.79 3.79 26.17
CA ALA A 84 26.15 2.76 26.99
C ALA A 84 24.97 3.33 27.82
N ASN A 85 25.13 4.54 28.38
CA ASN A 85 24.04 5.22 29.08
C ASN A 85 22.90 5.63 28.13
N MET A 86 23.19 6.03 26.89
CA MET A 86 22.16 6.33 25.89
C MET A 86 21.35 5.07 25.51
N LEU A 87 22.00 3.93 25.35
CA LEU A 87 21.34 2.63 25.12
C LEU A 87 20.46 2.23 26.32
N LEU A 88 20.94 2.39 27.55
CA LEU A 88 20.15 2.15 28.77
C LEU A 88 18.93 3.07 28.91
N SER A 89 18.97 4.27 28.30
CA SER A 89 17.86 5.23 28.30
C SER A 89 16.80 4.97 27.23
N GLU A 90 16.85 3.81 26.55
CA GLU A 90 15.96 3.39 25.46
C GLU A 90 15.90 4.37 24.26
N LYS A 91 16.85 5.31 24.15
CA LYS A 91 16.91 6.31 23.05
C LYS A 91 17.14 5.70 21.67
N PHE A 92 17.58 4.45 21.61
CA PHE A 92 17.83 3.69 20.39
C PHE A 92 16.93 2.45 20.24
N GLY A 93 15.86 2.36 21.04
CA GLY A 93 14.95 1.22 21.06
C GLY A 93 14.98 0.46 22.38
N LYS A 94 14.03 -0.47 22.55
CA LYS A 94 13.92 -1.28 23.77
C LYS A 94 14.95 -2.40 23.76
N LEU A 95 15.65 -2.56 24.89
CA LEU A 95 16.59 -3.65 25.13
C LEU A 95 15.85 -4.81 25.82
N SER A 96 16.29 -6.05 25.59
CA SER A 96 15.83 -7.18 26.42
C SER A 96 16.40 -7.07 27.84
N ASP A 97 15.81 -7.79 28.80
CA ASP A 97 16.28 -7.81 30.18
C ASP A 97 17.74 -8.30 30.28
N GLU A 98 18.11 -9.30 29.48
CA GLU A 98 19.48 -9.83 29.41
C GLU A 98 20.46 -8.78 28.86
N GLN A 99 20.06 -8.08 27.80
CA GLN A 99 20.83 -7.00 27.17
C GLN A 99 21.05 -5.83 28.13
N THR A 100 20.00 -5.46 28.87
CA THR A 100 20.04 -4.41 29.89
C THR A 100 21.00 -4.77 31.03
N ASN A 101 21.00 -6.03 31.48
CA ASN A 101 21.85 -6.48 32.57
C ASN A 101 23.34 -6.52 32.18
N LYS A 102 23.65 -7.00 30.97
CA LYS A 102 25.02 -6.96 30.41
C LYS A 102 25.54 -5.53 30.31
N LEU A 103 24.71 -4.62 29.82
CA LEU A 103 25.07 -3.22 29.64
C LEU A 103 25.29 -2.48 30.98
N ARG A 104 24.46 -2.75 32.00
CA ARG A 104 24.68 -2.21 33.37
C ARG A 104 25.99 -2.69 33.96
N THR A 105 26.35 -3.95 33.72
CA THR A 105 27.62 -4.53 34.19
C THR A 105 28.81 -3.84 33.52
N ALA A 106 28.74 -3.59 32.22
CA ALA A 106 29.78 -2.87 31.48
C ALA A 106 29.98 -1.44 32.02
N VAL A 107 28.90 -0.68 32.23
CA VAL A 107 28.97 0.68 32.81
C VAL A 107 29.57 0.64 34.22
N SER A 108 29.18 -0.33 35.05
CA SER A 108 29.74 -0.47 36.40
C SER A 108 31.24 -0.75 36.39
N ASN A 109 31.72 -1.60 35.48
CA ASN A 109 33.14 -1.93 35.37
C ASN A 109 33.97 -0.76 34.84
N ILE A 110 33.44 0.02 33.89
CA ILE A 110 34.07 1.25 33.41
C ILE A 110 34.25 2.25 34.56
N LYS A 111 33.21 2.44 35.40
CA LYS A 111 33.30 3.34 36.56
C LYS A 111 34.33 2.88 37.58
N LYS A 112 34.33 1.59 37.94
CA LYS A 112 35.32 1.00 38.86
C LYS A 112 36.75 1.18 38.35
N LEU A 113 36.99 0.99 37.06
CA LEU A 113 38.32 1.22 36.49
C LEU A 113 38.74 2.69 36.61
N SER A 114 37.81 3.62 36.36
CA SER A 114 38.08 5.05 36.51
C SER A 114 38.42 5.42 37.96
N GLU A 115 37.68 4.87 38.92
CA GLU A 115 37.95 5.05 40.35
C GLU A 115 39.33 4.51 40.73
N VAL A 116 39.67 3.28 40.32
CA VAL A 116 40.99 2.67 40.60
C VAL A 116 42.13 3.49 39.98
N ILE A 117 41.99 3.98 38.75
CA ILE A 117 43.01 4.83 38.12
C ILE A 117 43.20 6.12 38.93
N ASN A 118 42.11 6.77 39.31
CA ASN A 118 42.15 8.01 40.10
C ASN A 118 42.79 7.78 41.48
N ASP A 119 42.45 6.68 42.16
CA ASP A 119 43.00 6.35 43.46
C ASP A 119 44.50 6.06 43.40
N VAL A 120 44.96 5.31 42.39
CA VAL A 120 46.38 5.01 42.18
C VAL A 120 47.18 6.27 41.81
N LEU A 121 46.60 7.21 41.07
CA LEU A 121 47.22 8.51 40.78
C LEU A 121 47.35 9.36 42.05
N ASN A 122 46.30 9.41 42.87
CA ASN A 122 46.27 10.18 44.12
C ASN A 122 47.24 9.62 45.17
N GLU A 123 47.35 8.29 45.29
CA GLU A 123 48.27 7.63 46.23
C GLU A 123 49.74 7.93 45.90
N LYS A 124 50.09 8.08 44.62
CA LYS A 124 51.48 8.34 44.18
C LYS A 124 51.84 9.82 44.09
N GLN A 125 50.88 10.71 43.88
CA GLN A 125 51.08 12.15 44.08
C GLN A 125 51.34 12.48 45.57
N SER A 126 50.98 11.60 46.50
CA SER A 126 51.27 11.79 47.94
C SER A 126 52.71 11.41 48.35
N ASN A 127 53.51 10.77 47.48
CA ASN A 127 54.87 10.31 47.80
C ASN A 127 55.99 11.12 47.11
N VAL A 128 55.64 12.21 46.43
CA VAL A 128 56.59 13.18 45.89
C VAL A 128 56.08 14.55 46.31
N ILE A 129 56.94 15.35 46.94
CA ILE A 129 56.67 16.67 47.55
C ILE A 129 56.41 16.60 49.07
N GLU A 130 57.46 16.26 49.81
CA GLU A 130 57.83 17.09 50.96
C GLU A 130 58.46 18.37 50.37
N THR A 131 58.07 19.54 50.88
CA THR A 131 58.44 20.92 50.49
C THR A 131 57.65 21.63 49.38
N GLU A 132 56.89 22.64 49.85
CA GLU A 132 56.38 23.85 49.18
C GLU A 132 54.91 23.91 48.68
N ILE A 133 54.13 24.64 49.50
CA ILE A 133 52.88 25.38 49.23
C ILE A 133 51.61 24.56 48.91
N ARG A 134 50.78 24.35 49.94
CA ARG A 134 49.37 23.91 49.79
C ARG A 134 48.55 24.95 49.03
N PRO A 135 47.94 24.66 47.87
CA PRO A 135 46.90 25.52 47.32
C PRO A 135 45.67 25.44 48.24
N SER A 136 45.17 26.58 48.69
CA SER A 136 44.05 26.65 49.65
C SER A 136 42.79 26.00 49.06
N GLN A 137 42.00 25.30 49.88
CA GLN A 137 40.73 24.67 49.49
C GLN A 137 39.78 25.62 48.72
N SER A 138 39.91 26.93 48.92
CA SER A 138 39.20 27.99 48.18
C SER A 138 39.48 28.01 46.67
N GLN A 139 40.69 27.67 46.21
CA GLN A 139 41.03 27.65 44.79
C GLN A 139 40.41 26.44 44.06
N LYS A 140 40.49 25.24 44.66
CA LYS A 140 39.82 24.04 44.12
C LYS A 140 38.29 24.19 44.08
N ILE A 141 37.69 24.84 45.07
CA ILE A 141 36.24 25.10 45.08
C ILE A 141 35.84 26.07 43.95
N LYS A 142 36.65 27.12 43.70
CA LYS A 142 36.39 28.09 42.62
C LYS A 142 36.58 27.49 41.23
N GLU A 143 37.57 26.63 41.03
CA GLU A 143 37.76 25.91 39.77
C GLU A 143 36.60 24.93 39.53
N LEU A 144 36.14 24.22 40.57
CA LEU A 144 34.99 23.32 40.47
C LEU A 144 33.67 24.06 40.17
N GLU A 145 33.48 25.26 40.73
CA GLU A 145 32.33 26.12 40.40
C GLU A 145 32.40 26.66 38.97
N GLN A 146 33.58 27.08 38.51
CA GLN A 146 33.78 27.50 37.12
C GLN A 146 33.57 26.36 36.13
N GLU A 147 34.04 25.16 36.45
CA GLU A 147 33.84 23.95 35.64
C GLU A 147 32.36 23.58 35.57
N LYS A 148 31.63 23.61 36.69
CA LYS A 148 30.17 23.42 36.73
C LYS A 148 29.41 24.48 35.94
N MET A 149 29.85 25.73 35.98
CA MET A 149 29.24 26.83 35.22
C MET A 149 29.48 26.68 33.70
N LEU A 150 30.68 26.25 33.30
CA LEU A 150 31.02 25.94 31.92
C LEU A 150 30.25 24.72 31.40
N LEU A 151 30.17 23.65 32.20
CA LEU A 151 29.36 22.47 31.91
C LEU A 151 27.88 22.83 31.78
N GLY A 152 27.33 23.64 32.70
CA GLY A 152 25.96 24.13 32.62
C GLY A 152 25.69 24.92 31.34
N LYS A 153 26.60 25.81 30.95
CA LYS A 153 26.49 26.57 29.68
C LYS A 153 26.63 25.69 28.44
N LEU A 154 27.48 24.67 28.48
CA LEU A 154 27.63 23.70 27.39
C LEU A 154 26.38 22.83 27.24
N VAL A 155 25.80 22.37 28.36
CA VAL A 155 24.54 21.61 28.39
C VAL A 155 23.37 22.44 27.88
N GLU A 156 23.24 23.69 28.33
CA GLU A 156 22.16 24.57 27.88
C GLU A 156 22.28 24.93 26.39
N HIS A 157 23.52 25.09 25.89
CA HIS A 157 23.80 25.30 24.47
C HIS A 157 23.53 24.04 23.63
N GLU A 158 23.91 22.85 24.12
CA GLU A 158 23.57 21.55 23.54
C GLU A 158 22.05 21.34 23.49
N GLU A 159 21.32 21.59 24.57
CA GLU A 159 19.86 21.47 24.63
C GLU A 159 19.16 22.41 23.62
N LYS A 160 19.57 23.68 23.56
CA LYS A 160 19.03 24.64 22.58
C LYS A 160 19.34 24.22 21.14
N LYS A 161 20.55 23.68 20.90
CA LYS A 161 20.95 23.12 19.60
C LYS A 161 20.12 21.89 19.26
N ASN A 162 19.87 20.99 20.22
CA ASN A 162 19.10 19.76 20.04
C ASN A 162 17.61 20.03 19.78
N ILE A 163 17.00 21.00 20.47
CA ILE A 163 15.62 21.43 20.21
C ILE A 163 15.50 22.03 18.80
N ARG A 164 16.50 22.83 18.37
CA ARG A 164 16.52 23.43 17.02
C ARG A 164 16.75 22.39 15.93
N LEU A 165 17.60 21.39 16.17
CA LEU A 165 17.82 20.25 15.27
C LEU A 165 16.60 19.35 15.20
N SER A 166 15.96 19.01 16.31
CA SER A 166 14.71 18.24 16.37
C SER A 166 13.60 18.88 15.53
N LYS A 167 13.35 20.19 15.70
CA LYS A 167 12.37 20.92 14.87
C LYS A 167 12.71 20.91 13.38
N LYS A 168 13.98 21.04 13.01
CA LYS A 168 14.43 20.92 11.62
C LYS A 168 14.20 19.51 11.07
N HIS A 169 14.55 18.45 11.81
CA HIS A 169 14.37 17.06 11.37
C HIS A 169 12.89 16.71 11.19
N VAL A 170 12.00 17.16 12.09
CA VAL A 170 10.55 16.96 11.95
C VAL A 170 10.01 17.66 10.69
N LEU A 171 10.44 18.90 10.43
CA LEU A 171 10.09 19.63 9.19
C LEU A 171 10.63 18.94 7.93
N THR A 172 11.85 18.39 7.98
CA THR A 172 12.43 17.64 6.86
C THR A 172 11.70 16.33 6.61
N ILE A 173 11.36 15.57 7.66
CA ILE A 173 10.57 14.31 7.56
C ILE A 173 9.17 14.60 7.03
N ALA A 174 8.48 15.62 7.55
CA ALA A 174 7.17 16.03 7.05
C ALA A 174 7.24 16.47 5.57
N GLY A 175 8.30 17.17 5.18
CA GLY A 175 8.59 17.51 3.79
C GLY A 175 8.77 16.28 2.89
N PHE A 176 9.55 15.29 3.34
CA PHE A 176 9.71 14.03 2.61
C PHE A 176 8.40 13.25 2.51
N ILE A 177 7.60 13.13 3.57
CA ILE A 177 6.31 12.44 3.51
C ILE A 177 5.36 13.13 2.51
N ALA A 178 5.32 14.46 2.53
CA ALA A 178 4.50 15.24 1.59
C ALA A 178 4.97 15.06 0.13
N THR A 179 6.27 15.13 -0.14
CA THR A 179 6.79 14.94 -1.51
C THR A 179 6.63 13.52 -2.00
N THR A 180 6.89 12.52 -1.15
CA THR A 180 6.71 11.11 -1.51
C THR A 180 5.25 10.79 -1.76
N GLY A 181 4.33 11.32 -0.94
CA GLY A 181 2.88 11.19 -1.15
C GLY A 181 2.42 11.83 -2.47
N ILE A 182 2.87 13.05 -2.78
CA ILE A 182 2.54 13.72 -4.06
C ILE A 182 3.06 12.91 -5.25
N ILE A 183 4.29 12.39 -5.18
CA ILE A 183 4.90 11.60 -6.27
C ILE A 183 4.15 10.28 -6.47
N ILE A 184 3.79 9.57 -5.39
CA ILE A 184 3.04 8.31 -5.47
C ILE A 184 1.66 8.55 -6.07
N THR A 185 0.90 9.54 -5.59
CA THR A 185 -0.44 9.82 -6.11
C THR A 185 -0.39 10.26 -7.58
N ALA A 186 0.55 11.12 -7.95
CA ALA A 186 0.73 11.54 -9.35
C ALA A 186 1.12 10.37 -10.26
N TYR A 187 1.98 9.47 -9.79
CA TYR A 187 2.34 8.25 -10.52
C TYR A 187 1.16 7.30 -10.67
N SER A 188 0.38 7.07 -9.61
CA SER A 188 -0.82 6.22 -9.66
C SER A 188 -1.86 6.76 -10.65
N LEU A 189 -2.14 8.07 -10.62
CA LEU A 189 -3.06 8.69 -11.58
C LEU A 189 -2.54 8.61 -13.01
N PHE A 190 -1.24 8.85 -13.23
CA PHE A 190 -0.63 8.72 -14.55
C PHE A 190 -0.70 7.28 -15.09
N VAL A 191 -0.50 6.27 -14.25
CA VAL A 191 -0.63 4.86 -14.64
C VAL A 191 -2.09 4.52 -14.98
N VAL A 192 -3.06 4.95 -14.17
CA VAL A 192 -4.48 4.74 -14.45
C VAL A 192 -4.92 5.43 -15.73
N GLU A 193 -4.47 6.65 -15.99
CA GLU A 193 -4.74 7.35 -17.25
C GLU A 193 -4.15 6.59 -18.45
N LEU A 194 -2.90 6.13 -18.33
CA LEU A 194 -2.20 5.42 -19.41
C LEU A 194 -2.81 4.05 -19.71
N VAL A 195 -3.21 3.31 -18.67
CA VAL A 195 -3.96 2.05 -18.79
C VAL A 195 -5.37 2.31 -19.31
N GLY A 196 -6.05 3.34 -18.83
CA GLY A 196 -7.38 3.73 -19.31
C GLY A 196 -7.38 4.02 -20.82
N GLN A 197 -6.35 4.70 -21.33
CA GLN A 197 -6.20 4.94 -22.77
C GLN A 197 -6.08 3.66 -23.61
N GLU A 198 -5.56 2.56 -23.06
CA GLU A 198 -5.48 1.27 -23.75
C GLU A 198 -6.85 0.64 -23.96
N TYR A 199 -7.76 0.83 -23.01
CA TYR A 199 -9.14 0.32 -23.08
C TYR A 199 -10.09 1.20 -23.89
N ARG A 200 -9.61 2.35 -24.36
CA ARG A 200 -10.40 3.27 -25.17
C ARG A 200 -10.71 2.63 -26.52
N VAL A 201 -12.00 2.43 -26.79
CA VAL A 201 -12.47 1.96 -28.09
C VAL A 201 -12.58 3.17 -29.02
N PRO A 202 -11.82 3.20 -30.15
CA PRO A 202 -11.90 4.30 -31.11
C PRO A 202 -13.31 4.37 -31.69
N ASN A 203 -13.80 5.58 -31.97
CA ASN A 203 -15.18 5.81 -32.41
C ASN A 203 -15.59 4.84 -33.52
N THR A 204 -16.50 3.94 -33.19
CA THR A 204 -16.87 2.78 -34.00
C THR A 204 -17.98 3.08 -35.02
N GLY A 205 -18.37 4.34 -35.15
CA GLY A 205 -19.57 4.75 -35.90
C GLY A 205 -20.84 4.61 -35.06
N ASP A 206 -21.90 5.30 -35.48
CA ASP A 206 -23.19 5.29 -34.76
C ASP A 206 -23.84 3.91 -34.85
N MET A 207 -23.78 3.14 -33.76
CA MET A 207 -24.47 1.85 -33.64
C MET A 207 -25.85 2.10 -33.06
N LYS A 208 -26.89 1.83 -33.85
CA LYS A 208 -28.27 1.89 -33.39
C LYS A 208 -28.71 0.50 -32.94
N ASP A 209 -29.38 0.47 -31.82
CA ASP A 209 -30.01 -0.71 -31.26
C ASP A 209 -31.54 -0.52 -31.25
N SER A 210 -32.24 -1.61 -30.93
CA SER A 210 -33.65 -1.57 -30.63
C SER A 210 -34.00 -2.64 -29.61
N TYR A 211 -34.85 -2.26 -28.66
CA TYR A 211 -35.25 -3.13 -27.56
C TYR A 211 -36.77 -3.16 -27.43
N VAL A 212 -37.32 -4.37 -27.34
CA VAL A 212 -38.76 -4.59 -27.17
C VAL A 212 -39.00 -5.63 -26.07
N ILE A 213 -39.93 -5.29 -25.18
CA ILE A 213 -40.44 -6.21 -24.16
C ILE A 213 -41.87 -6.58 -24.54
N GLN A 214 -42.17 -7.89 -24.61
CA GLN A 214 -43.50 -8.39 -24.93
C GLN A 214 -44.05 -9.24 -23.79
N ASN A 215 -45.35 -9.09 -23.50
CA ASN A 215 -46.07 -10.01 -22.62
C ASN A 215 -46.40 -11.32 -23.36
N LEU A 216 -46.98 -12.29 -22.66
CA LEU A 216 -47.40 -13.58 -23.23
C LEU A 216 -48.47 -13.48 -24.35
N LYS A 217 -49.12 -12.33 -24.50
CA LYS A 217 -50.10 -12.05 -25.57
C LYS A 217 -49.47 -11.35 -26.78
N GLY A 218 -48.20 -10.96 -26.70
CA GLY A 218 -47.49 -10.23 -27.73
C GLY A 218 -47.62 -8.71 -27.65
N ASP A 219 -48.28 -8.16 -26.61
CA ASP A 219 -48.37 -6.72 -26.41
C ASP A 219 -47.01 -6.16 -25.95
N ILE A 220 -46.63 -5.00 -26.49
CA ILE A 220 -45.41 -4.30 -26.09
C ILE A 220 -45.66 -3.57 -24.76
N ILE A 221 -44.73 -3.72 -23.81
CA ILE A 221 -44.78 -3.06 -22.50
C ILE A 221 -43.56 -2.16 -22.28
N HIS A 222 -43.75 -1.07 -21.55
CA HIS A 222 -42.72 -0.04 -21.26
C HIS A 222 -42.34 -0.03 -19.78
N THR A 223 -41.89 -1.17 -19.24
CA THR A 223 -41.48 -1.29 -17.83
C THR A 223 -40.29 -2.23 -17.69
N TRP A 224 -39.50 -2.05 -16.64
CA TRP A 224 -38.32 -2.87 -16.39
C TRP A 224 -38.71 -4.12 -15.62
N LEU A 225 -38.13 -5.23 -16.04
CA LEU A 225 -38.47 -6.54 -15.51
C LEU A 225 -37.18 -7.26 -15.15
N SER A 226 -37.19 -7.91 -14.00
CA SER A 226 -36.07 -8.72 -13.53
C SER A 226 -36.32 -10.19 -13.84
N TRP A 227 -35.24 -10.97 -13.84
CA TRP A 227 -35.35 -12.42 -13.74
C TRP A 227 -35.79 -12.81 -12.32
N ARG A 228 -36.72 -13.77 -12.21
CA ARG A 228 -37.16 -14.34 -10.93
C ARG A 228 -36.57 -15.72 -10.76
N LEU A 229 -35.29 -15.76 -10.43
CA LEU A 229 -34.56 -17.01 -10.21
C LEU A 229 -34.50 -17.36 -8.73
N VAL A 230 -34.39 -18.66 -8.44
CA VAL A 230 -34.05 -19.15 -7.11
C VAL A 230 -32.55 -18.96 -6.89
N ASP A 231 -32.15 -18.65 -5.65
CA ASP A 231 -30.74 -18.49 -5.30
C ASP A 231 -29.90 -19.70 -5.72
N GLY A 232 -28.77 -19.42 -6.36
CA GLY A 232 -27.83 -20.41 -6.86
C GLY A 232 -28.22 -21.06 -8.20
N THR A 233 -29.32 -20.66 -8.82
CA THR A 233 -29.72 -21.09 -10.18
C THR A 233 -28.77 -20.51 -11.21
N ALA A 234 -28.33 -21.34 -12.15
CA ALA A 234 -27.58 -20.88 -13.32
C ALA A 234 -28.53 -20.35 -14.39
N LEU A 235 -28.16 -19.22 -14.99
CA LEU A 235 -28.82 -18.67 -16.16
C LEU A 235 -28.04 -19.10 -17.41
N TYR A 236 -28.70 -19.81 -18.30
CA TYR A 236 -28.12 -20.40 -19.50
C TYR A 236 -28.21 -19.43 -20.67
N ILE A 237 -27.06 -19.11 -21.27
CA ILE A 237 -26.93 -18.25 -22.43
C ILE A 237 -26.55 -19.14 -23.62
N ASN A 238 -27.52 -19.39 -24.49
CA ASN A 238 -27.31 -20.19 -25.69
C ASN A 238 -26.86 -19.32 -26.87
N ILE A 239 -25.92 -19.83 -27.67
CA ILE A 239 -25.46 -19.15 -28.89
C ILE A 239 -25.87 -19.94 -30.12
N ILE A 240 -26.57 -19.28 -31.05
CA ILE A 240 -26.97 -19.80 -32.35
C ILE A 240 -26.10 -19.20 -33.44
N GLY A 241 -25.52 -20.06 -34.27
CA GLY A 241 -24.74 -19.64 -35.45
C GLY A 241 -23.27 -19.33 -35.16
N ALA A 242 -22.76 -19.56 -33.95
CA ALA A 242 -21.34 -19.34 -33.62
C ALA A 242 -20.36 -20.14 -34.50
N ASP A 243 -20.78 -21.30 -35.00
CA ASP A 243 -20.02 -22.13 -35.95
C ASP A 243 -19.73 -21.40 -37.27
N LYS A 244 -20.58 -20.45 -37.66
CA LYS A 244 -20.41 -19.65 -38.89
C LYS A 244 -19.47 -18.46 -38.70
N TYR A 245 -19.15 -18.08 -37.47
CA TYR A 245 -18.38 -16.88 -37.16
C TYR A 245 -17.17 -17.24 -36.27
N PRO A 246 -16.05 -17.70 -36.87
CA PRO A 246 -14.86 -18.08 -36.13
C PRO A 246 -14.38 -16.97 -35.18
N GLY A 247 -14.04 -17.34 -33.94
CA GLY A 247 -13.57 -16.43 -32.89
C GLY A 247 -14.66 -15.67 -32.14
N LYS A 248 -15.88 -15.51 -32.68
CA LYS A 248 -16.95 -14.75 -31.99
C LYS A 248 -17.44 -15.44 -30.71
N LEU A 249 -17.34 -16.77 -30.63
CA LEU A 249 -17.64 -17.51 -29.39
C LEU A 249 -16.77 -17.05 -28.20
N ASP A 250 -15.48 -16.82 -28.44
CA ASP A 250 -14.56 -16.38 -27.38
C ASP A 250 -14.88 -14.94 -26.96
N LEU A 251 -15.19 -14.05 -27.92
CA LEU A 251 -15.63 -12.69 -27.60
C LEU A 251 -16.94 -12.67 -26.80
N ILE A 252 -17.88 -13.57 -27.10
CA ILE A 252 -19.13 -13.71 -26.32
C ILE A 252 -18.79 -14.15 -24.90
N LYS A 253 -17.90 -15.13 -24.73
CA LYS A 253 -17.47 -15.57 -23.40
C LYS A 253 -16.76 -14.46 -22.63
N ASP A 254 -15.94 -13.63 -23.29
CA ASP A 254 -15.31 -12.47 -22.65
C ASP A 254 -16.37 -11.51 -22.10
N VAL A 255 -17.37 -11.17 -22.92
CA VAL A 255 -18.45 -10.23 -22.54
C VAL A 255 -19.39 -10.82 -21.48
N VAL A 256 -19.63 -12.12 -21.51
CA VAL A 256 -20.57 -12.77 -20.60
C VAL A 256 -19.90 -13.16 -19.28
N LEU A 257 -18.74 -13.81 -19.34
CA LEU A 257 -18.13 -14.54 -18.22
C LEU A 257 -16.97 -13.81 -17.55
N SER A 258 -16.41 -12.76 -18.16
CA SER A 258 -15.31 -12.02 -17.52
C SER A 258 -15.77 -11.40 -16.19
N GLN A 259 -14.90 -11.52 -15.19
CA GLN A 259 -15.01 -10.87 -13.89
C GLN A 259 -13.98 -9.74 -13.73
N ASP A 260 -13.29 -9.39 -14.81
CA ASP A 260 -12.23 -8.40 -14.77
C ASP A 260 -12.81 -6.98 -14.80
N ASP A 261 -12.13 -6.10 -14.07
CA ASP A 261 -12.46 -4.69 -13.94
C ASP A 261 -11.40 -3.84 -14.62
N ILE A 262 -11.81 -2.69 -15.12
CA ILE A 262 -10.90 -1.66 -15.62
C ILE A 262 -11.12 -0.36 -14.85
N GLN A 263 -10.02 0.36 -14.64
CA GLN A 263 -10.03 1.66 -14.01
C GLN A 263 -9.73 2.71 -15.07
N VAL A 264 -10.62 3.69 -15.17
CA VAL A 264 -10.52 4.77 -16.15
C VAL A 264 -10.62 6.09 -15.40
N ASP A 265 -9.70 7.01 -15.66
CA ASP A 265 -9.84 8.38 -15.14
C ASP A 265 -11.06 9.03 -15.82
N ASP A 266 -11.98 9.58 -15.03
CA ASP A 266 -13.23 10.19 -15.49
C ASP A 266 -12.95 11.28 -16.53
N SER A 267 -11.82 12.00 -16.45
CA SER A 267 -11.44 13.01 -17.46
C SER A 267 -11.32 12.47 -18.89
N LEU A 268 -11.15 11.15 -19.04
CA LEU A 268 -11.11 10.51 -20.35
C LEU A 268 -12.52 10.26 -20.92
N VAL A 269 -13.54 10.35 -20.08
CA VAL A 269 -14.96 10.17 -20.41
C VAL A 269 -15.62 11.55 -20.59
N TYR A 270 -16.68 11.62 -21.39
CA TYR A 270 -17.36 12.88 -21.71
C TYR A 270 -17.75 13.66 -20.43
N LYS A 271 -17.39 14.96 -20.39
CA LYS A 271 -17.60 15.89 -19.25
C LYS A 271 -16.98 15.41 -17.91
N GLY A 272 -15.92 14.63 -17.95
CA GLY A 272 -15.26 14.10 -16.77
C GLY A 272 -14.54 15.10 -15.87
N GLN A 273 -14.46 14.80 -14.58
CA GLN A 273 -13.63 15.49 -13.60
C GLN A 273 -12.25 14.83 -13.49
N GLN A 274 -11.18 15.63 -13.56
CA GLN A 274 -9.82 15.10 -13.50
C GLN A 274 -9.49 14.53 -12.11
N GLY A 275 -8.91 13.33 -12.07
CA GLY A 275 -8.48 12.66 -10.85
C GLY A 275 -9.56 11.85 -10.14
N LEU A 276 -10.77 11.77 -10.69
CA LEU A 276 -11.79 10.80 -10.27
C LEU A 276 -11.58 9.51 -11.05
N ILE A 277 -11.41 8.38 -10.37
CA ILE A 277 -11.24 7.07 -11.01
C ILE A 277 -12.60 6.37 -11.05
N LEU A 278 -13.06 6.05 -12.25
CA LEU A 278 -14.25 5.24 -12.49
C LEU A 278 -13.85 3.78 -12.68
N ASN A 279 -14.64 2.88 -12.09
CA ASN A 279 -14.50 1.44 -12.30
C ASN A 279 -15.55 1.00 -13.33
N TYR A 280 -15.12 0.20 -14.30
CA TYR A 280 -15.99 -0.47 -15.25
C TYR A 280 -15.74 -1.98 -15.23
N HIS A 281 -16.75 -2.75 -15.61
CA HIS A 281 -16.61 -4.21 -15.75
C HIS A 281 -16.52 -4.61 -17.22
N LEU A 282 -15.60 -5.52 -17.54
CA LEU A 282 -15.42 -6.03 -18.90
C LEU A 282 -16.55 -6.99 -19.33
N GLY A 283 -17.15 -7.69 -18.36
CA GLY A 283 -18.21 -8.66 -18.59
C GLY A 283 -19.31 -8.67 -17.53
N TRP A 284 -20.46 -9.23 -17.93
CA TRP A 284 -21.67 -9.23 -17.11
C TRP A 284 -21.58 -10.11 -15.86
N ALA A 285 -20.78 -11.19 -15.87
CA ALA A 285 -20.54 -11.99 -14.67
C ALA A 285 -19.92 -11.14 -13.54
N GLY A 286 -18.91 -10.32 -13.84
CA GLY A 286 -18.32 -9.38 -12.89
C GLY A 286 -19.33 -8.33 -12.40
N ALA A 287 -20.03 -7.68 -13.33
CA ALA A 287 -21.02 -6.65 -13.01
C ALA A 287 -22.18 -7.17 -12.13
N LEU A 288 -22.72 -8.35 -12.45
CA LEU A 288 -23.81 -8.95 -11.68
C LEU A 288 -23.32 -9.45 -10.30
N ALA A 289 -22.10 -9.99 -10.23
CA ALA A 289 -21.50 -10.35 -8.95
C ALA A 289 -21.32 -9.12 -8.04
N LYS A 290 -20.86 -8.00 -8.61
CA LYS A 290 -20.75 -6.70 -7.93
C LYS A 290 -22.12 -6.20 -7.48
N ALA A 291 -23.12 -6.23 -8.36
CA ALA A 291 -24.49 -5.83 -8.05
C ALA A 291 -25.05 -6.64 -6.85
N ALA A 292 -24.86 -7.95 -6.87
CA ALA A 292 -25.31 -8.87 -5.83
C ALA A 292 -24.56 -8.75 -4.48
N GLY A 293 -23.48 -7.95 -4.41
CA GLY A 293 -22.81 -7.62 -3.15
C GLY A 293 -23.73 -6.87 -2.17
N ASN A 294 -24.75 -6.17 -2.68
CA ASN A 294 -25.80 -5.55 -1.89
C ASN A 294 -27.01 -6.47 -1.78
N LYS A 295 -27.59 -6.57 -0.58
CA LYS A 295 -28.79 -7.40 -0.36
C LYS A 295 -30.00 -6.76 -1.04
N THR A 296 -30.51 -7.42 -2.07
CA THR A 296 -31.74 -7.05 -2.79
C THR A 296 -32.91 -7.95 -2.39
N GLN A 297 -34.14 -7.52 -2.66
CA GLN A 297 -35.35 -8.35 -2.47
C GLN A 297 -35.36 -9.60 -3.34
N LEU A 298 -34.78 -9.53 -4.54
CA LEU A 298 -34.72 -10.60 -5.52
C LEU A 298 -33.30 -11.06 -5.74
N TYR A 299 -33.13 -12.33 -6.08
CA TYR A 299 -31.84 -12.90 -6.40
C TYR A 299 -31.34 -12.34 -7.74
N ILE A 300 -30.16 -11.70 -7.71
CA ILE A 300 -29.45 -11.28 -8.92
C ILE A 300 -28.70 -12.51 -9.47
N PRO A 301 -28.85 -12.85 -10.76
CA PRO A 301 -28.17 -14.01 -11.35
C PRO A 301 -26.64 -13.86 -11.27
N GLN A 302 -25.97 -14.73 -10.51
CA GLN A 302 -24.49 -14.72 -10.40
C GLN A 302 -23.83 -15.85 -11.19
N LYS A 303 -24.59 -16.90 -11.53
CA LYS A 303 -24.08 -18.06 -12.27
C LYS A 303 -24.56 -17.95 -13.71
N LEU A 304 -23.64 -17.63 -14.61
CA LEU A 304 -23.90 -17.58 -16.04
C LEU A 304 -23.21 -18.76 -16.72
N GLU A 305 -23.94 -19.49 -17.56
CA GLU A 305 -23.38 -20.61 -18.33
C GLU A 305 -23.59 -20.37 -19.82
N VAL A 306 -22.50 -20.35 -20.58
CA VAL A 306 -22.55 -20.21 -22.04
C VAL A 306 -22.58 -21.59 -22.68
N ILE A 307 -23.64 -21.87 -23.44
CA ILE A 307 -23.81 -23.10 -24.19
C ILE A 307 -23.95 -22.81 -25.68
N GLN A 308 -23.69 -23.81 -26.52
CA GLN A 308 -23.88 -23.72 -27.97
C GLN A 308 -24.80 -24.86 -28.42
N SER A 309 -25.98 -24.48 -28.86
CA SER A 309 -27.00 -25.38 -29.39
C SER A 309 -27.71 -24.70 -30.57
N PRO A 310 -27.96 -25.43 -31.68
CA PRO A 310 -28.70 -24.89 -32.81
C PRO A 310 -30.20 -24.67 -32.51
N GLU A 311 -30.73 -25.21 -31.41
CA GLU A 311 -32.18 -25.26 -31.14
C GLU A 311 -32.70 -24.17 -30.16
N GLY A 312 -31.84 -23.27 -29.65
CA GLY A 312 -32.31 -22.12 -28.87
C GLY A 312 -32.72 -22.42 -27.42
N GLU A 313 -32.10 -23.43 -26.80
CA GLU A 313 -32.52 -24.00 -25.50
C GLU A 313 -32.12 -23.18 -24.25
N GLY A 314 -31.55 -21.97 -24.40
CA GLY A 314 -31.14 -21.12 -23.27
C GLY A 314 -32.24 -20.20 -22.72
N ASP A 315 -32.01 -19.65 -21.53
CA ASP A 315 -32.79 -18.56 -20.93
C ASP A 315 -32.61 -17.28 -21.74
N ILE A 316 -31.36 -16.96 -22.10
CA ILE A 316 -31.01 -15.94 -23.09
C ILE A 316 -30.48 -16.66 -24.32
N THR A 317 -30.93 -16.26 -25.51
CA THR A 317 -30.41 -16.79 -26.77
C THR A 317 -29.79 -15.68 -27.59
N ILE A 318 -28.50 -15.81 -27.92
CA ILE A 318 -27.77 -14.89 -28.80
C ILE A 318 -27.72 -15.52 -30.19
N MET A 319 -28.34 -14.86 -31.17
CA MET A 319 -28.31 -15.25 -32.58
C MET A 319 -27.39 -14.32 -33.36
N LEU A 320 -26.45 -14.92 -34.08
CA LEU A 320 -25.54 -14.20 -34.96
C LEU A 320 -26.02 -14.31 -36.41
N THR A 321 -26.10 -13.19 -37.12
CA THR A 321 -26.49 -13.16 -38.54
C THR A 321 -25.76 -12.06 -39.32
N ASP A 322 -25.64 -12.26 -40.64
CA ASP A 322 -25.19 -11.23 -41.59
C ASP A 322 -26.34 -10.53 -42.31
N ASP A 323 -27.58 -10.87 -41.95
CA ASP A 323 -28.74 -10.16 -42.43
C ASP A 323 -28.68 -8.69 -42.00
N VAL A 324 -29.23 -7.82 -42.85
CA VAL A 324 -29.38 -6.40 -42.54
C VAL A 324 -30.75 -6.18 -41.91
N ASN A 325 -30.79 -5.50 -40.78
CA ASN A 325 -32.06 -5.10 -40.21
C ASN A 325 -32.70 -3.97 -41.05
N GLY A 326 -34.00 -4.05 -41.33
CA GLY A 326 -34.72 -3.09 -42.18
C GLY A 326 -34.70 -1.64 -41.67
N ASP A 327 -34.53 -1.45 -40.36
CA ASP A 327 -34.45 -0.14 -39.71
C ASP A 327 -33.00 0.31 -39.43
N GLY A 328 -32.02 -0.52 -39.82
CA GLY A 328 -30.58 -0.24 -39.70
C GLY A 328 -29.99 -0.53 -38.32
N TYR A 329 -30.64 -1.37 -37.51
CA TYR A 329 -30.12 -1.78 -36.20
C TYR A 329 -28.93 -2.74 -36.32
N SER A 330 -27.91 -2.52 -35.49
CA SER A 330 -26.74 -3.40 -35.36
C SER A 330 -26.95 -4.50 -34.30
N GLY A 331 -27.81 -4.23 -33.33
CA GLY A 331 -28.24 -5.16 -32.29
C GLY A 331 -29.74 -5.05 -32.05
N TYR A 332 -30.35 -6.13 -31.58
CA TYR A 332 -31.75 -6.15 -31.19
C TYR A 332 -31.99 -7.12 -30.04
N THR A 333 -32.65 -6.64 -28.99
CA THR A 333 -33.08 -7.49 -27.88
C THR A 333 -34.59 -7.56 -27.80
N LYS A 334 -35.08 -8.79 -27.61
CA LYS A 334 -36.49 -9.09 -27.37
C LYS A 334 -36.65 -9.95 -26.13
N SER A 335 -37.38 -9.44 -25.15
CA SER A 335 -37.70 -10.17 -23.92
C SER A 335 -39.17 -10.61 -23.91
N ILE A 336 -39.41 -11.89 -23.63
CA ILE A 336 -40.72 -12.46 -23.35
C ILE A 336 -40.93 -12.45 -21.84
N THR A 337 -42.08 -11.96 -21.40
CA THR A 337 -42.30 -11.64 -20.00
C THR A 337 -43.66 -12.06 -19.50
N ASP A 338 -43.74 -12.33 -18.19
CA ASP A 338 -44.99 -12.50 -17.47
C ASP A 338 -45.27 -11.23 -16.67
N GLU A 339 -46.16 -10.42 -17.22
CA GLU A 339 -46.59 -9.14 -16.66
C GLU A 339 -47.22 -9.30 -15.27
N SER A 340 -47.92 -10.41 -15.03
CA SER A 340 -48.61 -10.65 -13.74
C SER A 340 -47.63 -10.84 -12.58
N GLN A 341 -46.47 -11.44 -12.88
CA GLN A 341 -45.38 -11.66 -11.92
C GLN A 341 -44.26 -10.63 -12.06
N ASN A 342 -44.36 -9.70 -13.02
CA ASN A 342 -43.35 -8.70 -13.32
C ASN A 342 -41.96 -9.33 -13.47
N GLN A 343 -41.86 -10.32 -14.37
CA GLN A 343 -40.66 -11.15 -14.57
C GLN A 343 -40.33 -11.38 -16.05
N ILE A 344 -39.02 -11.49 -16.33
CA ILE A 344 -38.51 -12.02 -17.60
C ILE A 344 -38.61 -13.54 -17.57
N LEU A 345 -39.10 -14.12 -18.67
CA LEU A 345 -39.19 -15.56 -18.90
C LEU A 345 -38.13 -16.06 -19.88
N LYS A 346 -37.85 -15.27 -20.92
CA LYS A 346 -36.88 -15.60 -21.97
C LYS A 346 -36.40 -14.32 -22.64
N SER A 347 -35.15 -14.26 -23.06
CA SER A 347 -34.65 -13.17 -23.89
C SER A 347 -33.95 -13.68 -25.14
N GLN A 348 -34.09 -12.93 -26.23
CA GLN A 348 -33.45 -13.19 -27.49
C GLN A 348 -32.68 -11.94 -27.92
N ILE A 349 -31.40 -12.12 -28.20
CA ILE A 349 -30.50 -11.11 -28.74
C ILE A 349 -30.20 -11.50 -30.19
N ILE A 350 -30.24 -10.54 -31.10
CA ILE A 350 -29.80 -10.69 -32.49
C ILE A 350 -28.71 -9.68 -32.75
N ILE A 351 -27.55 -10.15 -33.20
CA ILE A 351 -26.46 -9.29 -33.68
C ILE A 351 -26.46 -9.39 -35.20
N TYR A 352 -26.64 -8.24 -35.86
CA TYR A 352 -26.73 -8.13 -37.32
C TYR A 352 -25.37 -7.80 -37.95
N GLU A 353 -25.26 -8.07 -39.25
CA GLU A 353 -24.09 -7.72 -40.07
C GLU A 353 -22.73 -8.14 -39.46
N VAL A 354 -22.67 -9.32 -38.82
CA VAL A 354 -21.53 -9.75 -37.99
C VAL A 354 -20.18 -9.69 -38.72
N TYR A 355 -20.10 -10.02 -40.01
CA TYR A 355 -18.85 -9.89 -40.78
C TYR A 355 -18.36 -8.44 -40.98
N LYS A 356 -19.23 -7.44 -40.84
CA LYS A 356 -18.84 -6.02 -40.93
C LYS A 356 -18.34 -5.47 -39.60
N LEU A 357 -18.61 -6.18 -38.50
CA LEU A 357 -18.23 -5.76 -37.16
C LEU A 357 -16.82 -6.23 -36.82
N ASN A 358 -15.97 -5.27 -36.47
CA ASN A 358 -14.73 -5.61 -35.78
C ASN A 358 -15.03 -6.14 -34.36
N ASP A 359 -14.01 -6.68 -33.68
CA ASP A 359 -14.20 -7.37 -32.42
C ASP A 359 -14.68 -6.44 -31.29
N GLU A 360 -14.20 -5.20 -31.24
CA GLU A 360 -14.65 -4.22 -30.25
C GLU A 360 -16.07 -3.73 -30.52
N GLN A 361 -16.43 -3.53 -31.80
CA GLN A 361 -17.79 -3.22 -32.22
C GLN A 361 -18.75 -4.32 -31.78
N PHE A 362 -18.41 -5.56 -32.08
CA PHE A 362 -19.18 -6.73 -31.70
C PHE A 362 -19.34 -6.83 -30.18
N LYS A 363 -18.26 -6.68 -29.41
CA LYS A 363 -18.29 -6.71 -27.94
C LYS A 363 -19.14 -5.59 -27.36
N SER A 364 -19.06 -4.39 -27.92
CA SER A 364 -19.83 -3.22 -27.46
C SER A 364 -21.33 -3.40 -27.64
N ILE A 365 -21.76 -3.81 -28.84
CA ILE A 365 -23.17 -4.10 -29.13
C ILE A 365 -23.64 -5.23 -28.21
N LEU A 366 -22.88 -6.32 -28.11
CA LEU A 366 -23.28 -7.45 -27.28
C LEU A 366 -23.42 -7.08 -25.79
N ARG A 367 -22.51 -6.26 -25.25
CA ARG A 367 -22.60 -5.77 -23.86
C ARG A 367 -23.90 -4.99 -23.63
N HIS A 368 -24.23 -4.09 -24.56
CA HIS A 368 -25.47 -3.30 -24.52
C HIS A 368 -26.71 -4.20 -24.57
N GLU A 369 -26.80 -5.09 -25.56
CA GLU A 369 -27.94 -6.00 -25.73
C GLU A 369 -28.12 -6.95 -24.53
N LEU A 370 -27.02 -7.39 -23.91
CA LEU A 370 -27.08 -8.15 -22.67
C LEU A 370 -27.62 -7.32 -21.51
N GLY A 371 -27.35 -6.01 -21.44
CA GLY A 371 -27.96 -5.13 -20.46
C GLY A 371 -29.48 -5.15 -20.54
N HIS A 372 -30.03 -5.08 -21.76
CA HIS A 372 -31.45 -5.28 -22.01
C HIS A 372 -31.95 -6.67 -21.60
N ALA A 373 -31.19 -7.72 -21.94
CA ALA A 373 -31.55 -9.08 -21.56
C ALA A 373 -31.53 -9.31 -20.03
N PHE A 374 -30.74 -8.55 -19.28
CA PHE A 374 -30.74 -8.54 -17.82
C PHE A 374 -31.80 -7.61 -17.19
N GLY A 375 -32.49 -6.82 -18.01
CA GLY A 375 -33.65 -6.01 -17.61
C GLY A 375 -33.41 -4.50 -17.60
N LEU A 376 -32.23 -4.02 -18.04
CA LEU A 376 -31.96 -2.59 -18.16
C LEU A 376 -32.74 -1.99 -19.34
N ALA A 377 -33.14 -0.73 -19.19
CA ALA A 377 -33.60 0.09 -20.31
C ALA A 377 -32.52 1.07 -20.73
N HIS A 378 -32.81 1.86 -21.76
CA HIS A 378 -31.89 2.87 -22.20
C HIS A 378 -31.62 3.92 -21.12
N SER A 379 -30.36 4.35 -21.06
CA SER A 379 -29.89 5.51 -20.34
C SER A 379 -30.16 6.78 -21.12
N THR A 380 -30.39 7.88 -20.39
CA THR A 380 -30.42 9.23 -20.98
C THR A 380 -29.04 9.85 -21.17
N ALA A 381 -28.00 9.23 -20.59
CA ALA A 381 -26.64 9.76 -20.58
C ALA A 381 -25.85 9.26 -21.81
N PRO A 382 -25.40 10.14 -22.72
CA PRO A 382 -24.70 9.73 -23.95
C PRO A 382 -23.34 9.05 -23.74
N GLU A 383 -22.75 9.21 -22.56
CA GLU A 383 -21.51 8.55 -22.15
C GLU A 383 -21.69 7.13 -21.62
N ASP A 384 -22.93 6.70 -21.40
CA ASP A 384 -23.25 5.42 -20.79
C ASP A 384 -23.39 4.31 -21.85
N LEU A 385 -23.05 3.08 -21.47
CA LEU A 385 -23.16 1.91 -22.35
C LEU A 385 -24.60 1.72 -22.83
N MET A 386 -25.60 1.97 -21.98
CA MET A 386 -27.01 1.75 -22.27
C MET A 386 -27.68 2.94 -22.98
N TYR A 387 -26.93 3.94 -23.48
CA TYR A 387 -27.53 4.98 -24.31
C TYR A 387 -28.08 4.37 -25.62
N PRO A 388 -29.23 4.82 -26.19
CA PRO A 388 -29.87 4.22 -27.39
C PRO A 388 -29.05 4.21 -28.69
N THR A 389 -27.85 4.77 -28.64
CA THR A 389 -26.88 4.74 -29.72
C THR A 389 -25.54 4.71 -29.03
N ILE A 390 -24.71 3.69 -29.23
CA ILE A 390 -23.45 3.60 -28.47
C ILE A 390 -22.48 4.68 -28.96
N LEU A 391 -22.34 5.77 -28.19
CA LEU A 391 -21.48 6.93 -28.52
C LEU A 391 -20.21 6.99 -27.66
N THR A 392 -20.18 6.23 -26.57
CA THR A 392 -19.06 6.24 -25.61
C THR A 392 -17.81 5.57 -26.17
N GLN A 393 -16.65 6.09 -25.77
CA GLN A 393 -15.35 5.49 -26.08
C GLN A 393 -14.96 4.42 -25.05
N TYR A 394 -15.77 4.25 -24.01
CA TYR A 394 -15.63 3.24 -22.98
C TYR A 394 -16.93 2.43 -22.87
N PRO A 395 -17.24 1.59 -23.88
CA PRO A 395 -18.47 0.79 -23.93
C PRO A 395 -18.37 -0.44 -23.02
N TYR A 396 -18.23 -0.16 -21.72
CA TYR A 396 -18.11 -1.14 -20.64
C TYR A 396 -19.19 -0.86 -19.59
N ILE A 397 -19.46 -1.84 -18.74
CA ILE A 397 -20.56 -1.76 -17.79
C ILE A 397 -20.16 -0.84 -16.64
N SER A 398 -20.91 0.25 -16.45
CA SER A 398 -20.59 1.32 -15.50
C SER A 398 -21.16 1.04 -14.10
N GLU A 399 -20.72 1.79 -13.10
CA GLU A 399 -21.36 1.72 -11.77
C GLU A 399 -22.84 2.14 -11.83
N CYS A 400 -23.22 3.05 -12.74
CA CYS A 400 -24.64 3.40 -12.93
C CYS A 400 -25.47 2.19 -13.37
N ASP A 401 -24.96 1.38 -14.30
CA ASP A 401 -25.62 0.16 -14.75
C ASP A 401 -25.83 -0.82 -13.58
N ILE A 402 -24.80 -0.98 -12.74
CA ILE A 402 -24.82 -1.86 -11.57
C ILE A 402 -25.84 -1.39 -10.54
N GLU A 403 -25.84 -0.10 -10.19
CA GLU A 403 -26.81 0.49 -9.26
C GLU A 403 -28.24 0.35 -9.80
N THR A 404 -28.40 0.44 -11.12
CA THR A 404 -29.68 0.25 -11.79
C THR A 404 -30.15 -1.20 -11.71
N ILE A 405 -29.25 -2.18 -11.93
CA ILE A 405 -29.55 -3.61 -11.68
C ILE A 405 -29.93 -3.81 -10.20
N GLN A 406 -29.16 -3.28 -9.25
CA GLN A 406 -29.48 -3.43 -7.83
C GLN A 406 -30.87 -2.90 -7.50
N SER A 407 -31.18 -1.69 -7.98
CA SER A 407 -32.48 -1.04 -7.83
C SER A 407 -33.62 -1.87 -8.42
N LEU A 408 -33.41 -2.42 -9.63
CA LEU A 408 -34.37 -3.29 -10.31
C LEU A 408 -34.68 -4.55 -9.48
N TYR A 409 -33.63 -5.21 -8.95
CA TYR A 409 -33.79 -6.42 -8.14
C TYR A 409 -34.21 -6.14 -6.70
N ASP A 410 -34.14 -4.88 -6.24
CA ASP A 410 -34.74 -4.43 -4.99
C ASP A 410 -36.22 -4.02 -5.13
N GLY A 411 -36.84 -4.29 -6.30
CA GLY A 411 -38.28 -4.14 -6.51
C GLY A 411 -38.72 -2.75 -7.00
N ASN A 412 -37.78 -1.88 -7.40
CA ASN A 412 -38.13 -0.62 -8.05
C ASN A 412 -38.69 -0.85 -9.45
N LYS A 413 -39.70 -0.05 -9.83
CA LYS A 413 -40.42 -0.12 -11.11
C LYS A 413 -40.27 1.17 -11.93
N LYS A 414 -39.04 1.70 -12.03
CA LYS A 414 -38.78 2.87 -12.89
C LYS A 414 -38.87 2.47 -14.36
N SER A 415 -39.17 3.44 -15.23
CA SER A 415 -39.23 3.27 -16.69
C SER A 415 -38.05 3.90 -17.43
N GLU A 416 -37.19 4.66 -16.75
CA GLU A 416 -36.07 5.41 -17.34
C GLU A 416 -34.85 5.42 -16.39
N VAL A 417 -33.66 5.19 -16.96
CA VAL A 417 -32.39 5.17 -16.22
C VAL A 417 -31.82 6.58 -16.30
N THR A 418 -31.74 7.24 -15.15
CA THR A 418 -31.04 8.52 -15.04
C THR A 418 -29.71 8.28 -14.36
N CYS A 419 -28.65 8.12 -15.15
CA CYS A 419 -27.29 8.19 -14.64
C CYS A 419 -26.98 9.65 -14.31
N GLN A 420 -26.90 9.96 -13.01
CA GLN A 420 -26.44 11.27 -12.53
C GLN A 420 -24.95 11.18 -12.24
N LYS A 421 -24.19 12.18 -12.70
CA LYS A 421 -22.83 12.44 -12.20
C LYS A 421 -22.89 13.26 -10.92
#